data_AF-A0A8T4KKP4-F1
#
_entry.id   AF-A0A8T4KKP4-F1
#
_cell.length_a   1.000
_cell.length_b   1.000
_cell.length_c   1.000
_cell.angle_alpha   90.00
_cell.angle_beta   90.00
_cell.angle_gamma   90.00
#
_symmetry.space_group_name_H-M   'P 1'
#
loop_
_entity.id
_entity.type
_entity.pdbx_description
1 polymer ?
#
loop_
_entity_poly.entity_id
_entity_poly.type
_entity_poly.pdbx_seq_one_letter_code
_entity_poly.pdbx_strand_id
1 'polypeptide(L)'
;MMPCTVCGKSEMMPYMCKFCSLEFCSQHRLPENHNCAGLAQWKNNRTFGKIIYPPMQDKAVGKRNKPELGEGILKAGITLFFLLALIVFILL
;
A
#
# COMPACT_ATOMS: atom_id res chain seq x y z
N MET A 1 7.66 -39.72 7.02
CA MET A 1 6.64 -38.89 7.68
C MET A 1 7.29 -38.22 8.87
N MET A 2 7.23 -36.89 8.97
CA MET A 2 7.87 -36.12 10.05
C MET A 2 6.84 -35.77 11.13
N PRO A 3 7.18 -35.86 12.42
CA PRO A 3 6.30 -35.39 13.49
C PRO A 3 6.31 -33.85 13.56
N CYS A 4 5.15 -33.26 13.85
CA CYS A 4 5.05 -31.83 14.11
C CYS A 4 5.91 -31.43 15.31
N THR A 5 6.82 -30.48 15.11
CA THR A 5 7.78 -30.01 16.14
C THR A 5 7.12 -29.38 17.39
N VAL A 6 5.83 -29.04 17.36
CA VAL A 6 5.06 -28.51 18.51
C VAL A 6 4.36 -29.60 19.32
N CYS A 7 3.86 -30.67 18.68
CA CYS A 7 2.91 -31.60 19.31
C CYS A 7 3.10 -33.08 18.96
N GLY A 8 4.18 -33.45 18.28
CA GLY A 8 4.51 -34.84 17.93
C GLY A 8 3.61 -35.48 16.86
N LYS A 9 2.44 -34.91 16.54
CA LYS A 9 1.50 -35.46 15.55
C LYS A 9 2.17 -35.63 14.18
N SER A 10 2.11 -36.84 13.64
CA SER A 10 2.55 -37.18 12.29
C SER A 10 1.33 -37.15 11.35
N GLU A 11 1.38 -36.33 10.31
CA GLU A 11 0.34 -36.22 9.27
C GLU A 11 0.94 -36.61 7.90
N MET A 12 0.11 -37.08 6.97
CA MET A 12 0.56 -37.44 5.62
C MET A 12 1.06 -36.25 4.79
N MET A 13 0.67 -35.03 5.15
CA MET A 13 1.05 -33.79 4.44
C MET A 13 1.56 -32.75 5.45
N PRO A 14 2.83 -32.85 5.88
CA PRO A 14 3.43 -31.86 6.80
C PRO A 14 3.62 -30.50 6.12
N TYR A 15 3.49 -29.43 6.90
CA TYR A 15 3.68 -28.06 6.45
C TYR A 15 5.05 -27.52 6.87
N MET A 16 5.93 -27.27 5.90
CA MET A 16 7.20 -26.58 6.13
C MET A 16 6.99 -25.06 6.27
N CYS A 17 7.44 -24.47 7.38
CA CYS A 17 7.31 -23.02 7.61
C CYS A 17 8.41 -22.23 6.88
N LYS A 18 8.01 -21.30 6.00
CA LYS A 18 8.94 -20.47 5.20
C LYS A 18 9.82 -19.49 6.00
N PHE A 19 9.62 -19.35 7.31
CA PHE A 19 10.36 -18.42 8.16
C PHE A 19 11.34 -19.11 9.13
N CYS A 20 11.17 -20.41 9.42
CA CYS A 20 12.05 -21.17 10.31
C CYS A 20 12.47 -22.54 9.77
N SER A 21 11.98 -22.93 8.58
CA SER A 21 12.27 -24.20 7.90
C SER A 21 11.90 -25.49 8.65
N LEU A 22 11.20 -25.38 9.78
CA LEU A 22 10.68 -26.52 10.54
C LEU A 22 9.34 -27.02 9.97
N GLU A 23 8.99 -28.26 10.32
CA GLU A 23 7.75 -28.92 9.89
C GLU A 23 6.68 -28.99 11.00
N PHE A 24 5.43 -28.80 10.57
CA PHE A 24 4.25 -28.65 11.42
C PHE A 24 3.03 -29.40 10.86
N CYS A 25 2.12 -29.80 11.74
CA CYS A 25 0.82 -30.32 11.35
C CYS A 25 -0.13 -29.18 10.91
N SER A 26 -1.24 -29.56 10.29
CA SER A 26 -2.38 -28.73 9.90
C SER A 26 -2.75 -27.67 10.93
N GLN A 27 -2.76 -28.01 12.23
CA GLN A 27 -3.13 -27.12 13.33
C GLN A 27 -2.05 -26.07 13.66
N HIS A 28 -0.76 -26.41 13.51
CA HIS A 28 0.38 -25.56 13.89
C HIS A 28 1.06 -24.87 12.69
N ARG A 29 0.55 -25.05 11.47
CA ARG A 29 1.13 -24.48 10.23
C ARG A 29 1.22 -22.95 10.19
N LEU A 30 0.43 -22.22 10.98
CA LEU A 30 0.48 -20.76 11.07
C LEU A 30 1.62 -20.31 12.01
N PRO A 31 2.41 -19.26 11.69
CA PRO A 31 3.56 -18.83 12.49
C PRO A 31 3.27 -18.45 13.95
N GLU A 32 2.04 -18.01 14.24
CA GLU A 32 1.57 -17.70 15.59
C GLU A 32 1.22 -18.95 16.41
N ASN A 33 0.81 -20.04 15.76
CA ASN A 33 0.49 -21.32 16.41
C ASN A 33 1.75 -22.15 16.73
N HIS A 34 2.96 -21.66 16.40
CA HIS A 34 4.22 -22.34 16.71
C HIS A 34 5.36 -21.41 17.19
N ASN A 35 5.04 -20.20 17.66
CA ASN A 35 6.02 -19.22 18.16
C ASN A 35 7.23 -19.05 17.24
N CYS A 36 6.97 -18.87 15.94
CA CYS A 36 7.98 -18.94 14.90
C CYS A 36 9.13 -17.93 15.07
N ALA A 37 10.36 -18.43 15.29
CA ALA A 37 11.55 -17.60 15.52
C ALA A 37 11.82 -16.56 14.41
N GLY A 38 11.69 -16.95 13.13
CA GLY A 38 11.87 -16.05 11.99
C GLY A 38 10.76 -15.00 11.80
N LEU A 39 9.64 -15.12 12.53
CA LEU A 39 8.52 -14.18 12.42
C LEU A 39 8.89 -12.78 12.90
N ALA A 40 9.75 -12.67 13.93
CA ALA A 40 10.21 -11.36 14.43
C ALA A 40 11.04 -10.63 13.38
N GLN A 41 12.03 -11.31 12.78
CA GLN A 41 12.85 -10.77 11.70
C GLN A 41 11.99 -10.39 10.48
N TRP A 42 11.06 -11.26 10.08
CA TRP A 42 10.14 -10.97 8.96
C TRP A 42 9.14 -9.85 9.27
N LYS A 43 8.72 -9.63 10.52
CA LYS A 43 7.93 -8.45 10.92
C LYS A 43 8.76 -7.18 10.75
N ASN A 44 9.96 -7.15 11.32
CA ASN A 44 10.87 -5.99 11.26
C ASN A 44 11.25 -5.60 9.83
N ASN A 45 11.56 -6.58 8.98
CA ASN A 45 11.91 -6.33 7.57
C ASN A 45 10.74 -5.79 6.73
N ARG A 46 9.49 -5.90 7.19
CA ARG A 46 8.30 -5.38 6.49
C ARG A 46 7.93 -3.95 6.90
N THR A 47 8.47 -3.44 8.00
CA THR A 47 8.33 -2.02 8.41
C THR A 47 8.95 -1.05 7.40
N PHE A 48 9.88 -1.53 6.56
CA PHE A 48 10.50 -0.74 5.49
C PHE A 48 9.67 -0.66 4.18
N GLY A 49 8.50 -1.32 4.09
CA GLY A 49 7.52 -1.03 3.04
C GLY A 49 6.64 -2.21 2.57
N LYS A 50 5.32 -2.00 2.65
CA LYS A 50 4.30 -2.39 1.65
C LYS A 50 4.32 -3.83 1.06
N ILE A 51 4.79 -4.87 1.76
CA ILE A 51 4.72 -6.27 1.27
C ILE A 51 4.22 -7.23 2.36
N ILE A 52 2.96 -7.66 2.26
CA ILE A 52 2.43 -8.89 2.91
C ILE A 52 1.71 -9.70 1.83
N TYR A 53 0.77 -9.05 1.14
CA TYR A 53 0.57 -9.28 -0.29
C TYR A 53 1.67 -8.50 -1.03
N PRO A 54 2.20 -9.00 -2.16
CA PRO A 54 2.88 -8.10 -3.09
C PRO A 54 1.87 -7.02 -3.51
N PRO A 55 2.27 -5.74 -3.62
CA PRO A 55 1.45 -4.80 -4.37
C PRO A 55 1.33 -5.38 -5.79
N MET A 56 0.10 -5.57 -6.27
CA MET A 56 -0.11 -6.00 -7.66
C MET A 56 0.68 -5.05 -8.55
N GLN A 57 1.59 -5.59 -9.37
CA GLN A 57 2.49 -4.80 -10.19
C GLN A 57 1.66 -4.02 -11.21
N ASP A 58 1.38 -2.76 -10.91
CA ASP A 58 0.59 -1.85 -11.72
C ASP A 58 1.40 -1.44 -12.95
N LYS A 59 1.46 -2.35 -13.93
CA LYS A 59 2.20 -2.22 -15.19
C LYS A 59 1.81 -0.93 -15.91
N ALA A 60 2.59 0.13 -15.64
CA ALA A 60 2.47 1.45 -16.24
C ALA A 60 1.02 1.93 -16.34
N VAL A 61 0.30 2.05 -15.21
CA VAL A 61 -0.90 2.89 -15.16
C VAL A 61 -0.47 4.32 -15.47
N GLY A 62 -0.62 4.71 -16.75
CA GLY A 62 -0.16 5.99 -17.26
C GLY A 62 -0.74 7.12 -16.41
N LYS A 63 0.14 7.92 -15.81
CA LYS A 63 -0.26 9.04 -14.95
C LYS A 63 -1.15 9.98 -15.75
N ARG A 64 -2.46 9.93 -15.49
CA ARG A 64 -3.42 10.87 -16.04
C ARG A 64 -3.12 12.23 -15.42
N ASN A 65 -2.49 13.11 -16.19
CA ASN A 65 -2.32 14.50 -15.80
C ASN A 65 -3.71 15.08 -15.52
N LYS A 66 -3.90 15.61 -14.32
CA LYS A 66 -5.14 16.31 -13.96
C LYS A 66 -5.22 17.57 -14.82
N PRO A 67 -6.33 17.86 -15.53
CA PRO A 67 -6.46 19.14 -16.21
C PRO A 67 -6.53 20.26 -15.17
N GLU A 68 -5.70 21.28 -15.35
CA GLU A 68 -5.58 22.45 -14.45
C GLU A 68 -6.77 23.41 -14.65
N LEU A 69 -7.95 22.94 -14.25
CA LEU A 69 -9.24 23.58 -14.47
C LEU A 69 -9.43 24.80 -13.55
N GLY A 70 -9.13 26.01 -14.03
CA GLY A 70 -9.79 27.22 -13.48
C GLY A 70 -9.06 28.57 -13.55
N GLU A 71 -7.75 28.65 -13.81
CA GLU A 71 -7.02 29.92 -13.61
C GLU A 71 -7.45 31.07 -14.54
N GLY A 72 -7.84 30.79 -15.78
CA GLY A 72 -8.06 31.84 -16.79
C GLY A 72 -9.32 32.70 -16.55
N ILE A 73 -10.42 32.08 -16.10
CA ILE A 73 -11.74 32.73 -16.03
C ILE A 73 -11.76 33.80 -14.93
N LEU A 74 -11.19 33.50 -13.76
CA LEU A 74 -11.14 34.43 -12.64
C LEU A 74 -10.29 35.67 -12.96
N LYS A 75 -9.13 35.47 -13.60
CA LYS A 75 -8.21 36.55 -13.98
C LYS A 75 -8.85 37.51 -15.00
N ALA A 76 -9.60 36.99 -15.97
CA ALA A 76 -10.29 37.79 -16.98
C ALA A 76 -11.47 38.63 -16.42
N GLY A 77 -12.23 38.09 -15.45
CA GLY A 77 -13.31 38.85 -14.80
C GLY A 77 -12.79 40.05 -14.01
N ILE A 78 -11.66 39.88 -13.31
CA ILE A 78 -11.04 40.94 -12.50
C ILE A 78 -10.50 42.08 -13.38
N THR A 79 -9.84 41.79 -14.50
CA THR A 79 -9.32 42.84 -15.39
C THR A 79 -10.43 43.63 -16.07
N LEU A 80 -11.52 42.98 -16.49
CA LEU A 80 -12.71 43.68 -17.03
C LEU A 80 -13.34 44.62 -16.01
N PHE A 81 -13.48 44.20 -14.75
CA PHE A 81 -14.04 45.05 -13.70
C PHE A 81 -13.22 46.33 -13.48
N PHE A 82 -11.89 46.22 -13.37
CA PHE A 82 -11.03 47.39 -13.19
C PHE A 82 -11.04 48.33 -14.40
N LEU A 83 -11.06 47.81 -15.63
CA LEU A 83 -11.14 48.65 -16.84
C LEU A 83 -12.47 49.42 -16.90
N LEU A 84 -13.61 48.78 -16.60
CA LEU A 84 -14.91 49.43 -16.58
C LEU A 84 -14.99 50.50 -15.48
N ALA A 85 -14.47 50.22 -14.28
CA ALA A 85 -14.42 51.19 -13.19
C ALA A 85 -13.58 52.44 -13.55
N LEU A 86 -12.45 52.24 -14.23
CA LEU A 86 -11.58 53.34 -14.69
C LEU A 86 -12.27 54.20 -15.76
N ILE A 87 -12.97 53.56 -16.72
CA ILE A 87 -13.76 54.27 -17.75
C ILE A 87 -14.88 55.10 -17.11
N VAL A 88 -15.63 54.54 -16.15
CA VAL A 88 -16.69 55.27 -15.44
C VAL A 88 -16.13 56.44 -14.64
N PHE A 89 -14.96 56.30 -14.01
CA PHE A 89 -14.31 57.40 -13.27
C PHE A 89 -13.79 58.54 -14.16
N ILE A 90 -13.48 58.28 -15.44
CA ILE A 90 -13.08 59.31 -16.41
C ILE A 90 -14.30 60.06 -17.00
N LEU A 91 -15.51 59.48 -16.90
CA LEU A 91 -16.75 60.02 -17.45
C LEU A 91 -17.65 60.72 -16.41
N LEU A 92 -17.12 61.01 -15.22
CA LEU A 92 -17.83 61.60 -14.08
C LEU A 92 -17.27 62.98 -13.69
#